data_AF-A0A2N2WB24-F1
#
_entry.id   AF-A0A2N2WB24-F1
#
_cell.length_a   1.000
_cell.length_b   1.000
_cell.length_c   1.000
_cell.angle_alpha   90.00
_cell.angle_beta   90.00
_cell.angle_gamma   90.00
#
_symmetry.space_group_name_H-M   'P 1'
#
loop_
_entity.id
_entity.type
_entity.pdbx_description
1 polymer ?
#
loop_
_entity_poly.entity_id
_entity_poly.type
_entity_poly.pdbx_seq_one_letter_code
_entity_poly.pdbx_strand_id
1 'polypeptide(L)'
;MKTKANQLSEYEILIKLSKKNEVRVDNHKNYKRTPPFYYDSLRHAMSAYFNTFHSHNAMYDFYAQGYILSKSKGYIGHNLDEDNTVLGIIGFERFFELFLKDILTKTNINLVLQAKEDNRNLSIDSLITQVETKSFIPKKNNDKTLSIPFQQTIKRFYKLIELVKNGNTDSKILRKFSNILKKYSFLESSSYEATFKLVNWYRDRILHNGSELPSLWLLDYIVTQRCVPIITDIIAAEKKILGESMFYFTTVTGINVLEELNKIKFEFDSLNNQDKIGDVYAILLKIGHLKELGRANLNMNYFVRNYNHAGYEYNYRDPIGRGKRFAEAEKGSSTNQGHPHFKRIAVCPCCGENSMVVYCETVQDPFSNPSKKENITWVKCYTCDYHLRFNVGEPIVFGLHSELIFETK
;
A
#
# COMPACT_ATOMS: atom_id res chain seq x y z
N MET A 1 10.12 36.68 -26.23
CA MET A 1 9.27 35.47 -26.32
C MET A 1 10.00 34.32 -25.66
N LYS A 2 9.65 33.98 -24.41
CA LYS A 2 10.19 32.79 -23.72
C LYS A 2 9.27 31.61 -24.02
N THR A 3 9.83 30.58 -24.64
CA THR A 3 9.20 29.30 -24.93
C THR A 3 8.69 28.66 -23.65
N LYS A 4 7.36 28.48 -23.53
CA LYS A 4 6.75 27.59 -22.54
C LYS A 4 7.18 26.16 -22.89
N ALA A 5 8.13 25.62 -22.13
CA ALA A 5 8.39 24.19 -22.14
C ALA A 5 7.11 23.47 -21.67
N ASN A 6 6.56 22.61 -22.53
CA ASN A 6 5.48 21.68 -22.19
C ASN A 6 5.95 20.77 -21.05
N GLN A 7 5.67 21.14 -19.80
CA GLN A 7 5.61 20.19 -18.70
C GLN A 7 4.42 19.27 -19.00
N LEU A 8 4.73 18.07 -19.50
CA LEU A 8 3.78 16.97 -19.54
C LEU A 8 3.26 16.77 -18.11
N SER A 9 1.95 16.60 -17.94
CA SER A 9 1.41 16.27 -16.62
C SER A 9 2.00 14.95 -16.14
N GLU A 10 2.12 14.75 -14.81
CA GLU A 10 2.61 13.47 -14.25
C GLU A 10 1.83 12.27 -14.80
N TYR A 11 0.54 12.47 -15.10
CA TYR A 11 -0.31 11.50 -15.77
C TYR A 11 0.13 11.14 -17.20
N GLU A 12 0.51 12.12 -18.04
CA GLU A 12 1.03 11.85 -19.39
C GLU A 12 2.38 11.13 -19.37
N ILE A 13 3.19 11.39 -18.33
CA ILE A 13 4.44 10.67 -18.07
C ILE A 13 4.12 9.21 -17.73
N LEU A 14 3.15 8.95 -16.84
CA LEU A 14 2.70 7.60 -16.49
C LEU A 14 2.13 6.83 -17.70
N ILE A 15 1.33 7.47 -18.57
CA ILE A 15 0.84 6.85 -19.81
C ILE A 15 1.99 6.49 -20.74
N LYS A 16 2.98 7.39 -20.94
CA LYS A 16 4.14 7.10 -21.78
C LYS A 16 4.99 5.97 -21.21
N LEU A 17 5.20 5.92 -19.90
CA LEU A 17 5.92 4.84 -19.23
C LEU A 17 5.16 3.51 -19.32
N SER A 18 3.83 3.53 -19.13
CA SER A 18 2.94 2.38 -19.32
C SER A 18 3.04 1.82 -20.75
N LYS A 19 2.93 2.68 -21.76
CA LYS A 19 2.98 2.26 -23.18
C LYS A 19 4.34 1.68 -23.58
N LYS A 20 5.43 2.19 -23.02
CA LYS A 20 6.77 1.67 -23.29
C LYS A 20 7.07 0.39 -22.50
N ASN A 21 6.32 0.14 -21.42
CA ASN A 21 6.48 -0.99 -20.53
C ASN A 21 7.97 -1.27 -20.21
N GLU A 22 8.71 -0.20 -19.91
CA GLU A 22 10.14 -0.20 -19.55
C GLU A 22 10.32 -0.77 -18.13
N VAL A 23 9.78 -1.96 -17.92
CA VAL A 23 10.07 -2.80 -16.77
C VAL A 23 11.42 -3.42 -17.06
N ARG A 24 12.49 -2.73 -16.67
CA ARG A 24 13.83 -3.33 -16.72
C ARG A 24 13.83 -4.55 -15.80
N VAL A 25 13.83 -5.73 -16.42
CA VAL A 25 13.97 -7.03 -15.73
C VAL A 25 15.46 -7.42 -15.66
N ASP A 26 16.30 -6.66 -16.35
CA ASP A 26 17.73 -6.80 -16.43
C ASP A 26 18.42 -6.01 -15.31
N ASN A 27 19.12 -6.75 -14.44
CA ASN A 27 20.12 -6.19 -13.53
C ASN A 27 21.20 -5.52 -14.38
N HIS A 28 21.12 -4.20 -14.55
CA HIS A 28 22.18 -3.44 -15.19
C HIS A 28 23.51 -3.78 -14.51
N LYS A 29 24.47 -4.35 -15.26
CA LYS A 29 25.78 -4.82 -14.75
C LYS A 29 25.74 -5.93 -13.69
N ASN A 30 24.82 -6.90 -13.76
CA ASN A 30 24.73 -8.03 -12.80
C ASN A 30 24.49 -7.64 -11.33
N TYR A 31 24.09 -6.40 -11.05
CA TYR A 31 23.83 -5.96 -9.67
C TYR A 31 22.57 -6.65 -9.12
N LYS A 32 22.74 -7.53 -8.14
CA LYS A 32 21.61 -8.12 -7.39
C LYS A 32 21.29 -7.21 -6.21
N ARG A 33 20.10 -6.61 -6.20
CA ARG A 33 19.61 -5.85 -5.06
C ARG A 33 18.97 -6.79 -4.04
N THR A 34 19.29 -6.58 -2.76
CA THR A 34 18.63 -7.23 -1.63
C THR A 34 18.11 -6.13 -0.71
N PRO A 35 16.78 -5.98 -0.55
CA PRO A 35 15.72 -6.82 -1.10
C PRO A 35 15.51 -6.57 -2.62
N PRO A 36 14.82 -7.49 -3.33
CA PRO A 36 14.46 -7.30 -4.73
C PRO A 36 13.68 -6.00 -5.01
N PHE A 37 13.82 -5.43 -6.21
CA PHE A 37 13.23 -4.13 -6.60
C PHE A 37 11.71 -4.04 -6.44
N TYR A 38 10.99 -5.15 -6.52
CA TYR A 38 9.54 -5.11 -6.33
C TYR A 38 9.12 -4.68 -4.93
N TYR A 39 9.97 -4.86 -3.90
CA TYR A 39 9.66 -4.37 -2.56
C TYR A 39 9.62 -2.84 -2.45
N ASP A 40 10.28 -2.10 -3.34
CA ASP A 40 10.08 -0.64 -3.42
C ASP A 40 8.67 -0.31 -3.89
N SER A 41 8.18 -1.04 -4.91
CA SER A 41 6.80 -0.90 -5.39
C SER A 41 5.79 -1.25 -4.30
N LEU A 42 6.06 -2.28 -3.50
CA LEU A 42 5.23 -2.63 -2.35
C LEU A 42 5.21 -1.50 -1.30
N ARG A 43 6.39 -0.94 -0.98
CA ARG A 43 6.48 0.19 -0.05
C ARG A 43 5.66 1.38 -0.55
N HIS A 44 5.76 1.73 -1.83
CA HIS A 44 4.96 2.81 -2.43
C HIS A 44 3.46 2.49 -2.41
N ALA A 45 3.08 1.26 -2.77
CA ALA A 45 1.68 0.82 -2.78
C ALA A 45 1.05 0.95 -1.38
N MET A 46 1.75 0.44 -0.36
CA MET A 46 1.28 0.51 1.03
C MET A 46 1.29 1.95 1.55
N SER A 47 2.28 2.77 1.19
CA SER A 47 2.31 4.20 1.55
C SER A 47 1.09 4.94 1.02
N ALA A 48 0.78 4.76 -0.27
CA ALA A 48 -0.39 5.36 -0.89
C ALA A 48 -1.68 4.84 -0.25
N TYR A 49 -1.80 3.52 -0.07
CA TYR A 49 -2.95 2.93 0.61
C TYR A 49 -3.18 3.50 2.03
N PHE A 50 -2.12 3.65 2.82
CA PHE A 50 -2.21 4.23 4.16
C PHE A 50 -2.61 5.71 4.14
N ASN A 51 -2.11 6.48 3.17
CA ASN A 51 -2.47 7.90 3.02
C ASN A 51 -3.96 8.13 2.68
N THR A 52 -4.66 7.13 2.12
CA THR A 52 -6.11 7.26 1.85
C THR A 52 -6.92 7.57 3.11
N PHE A 53 -6.47 7.13 4.29
CA PHE A 53 -7.06 7.51 5.57
C PHE A 53 -6.68 8.94 5.96
N HIS A 54 -5.40 9.29 5.86
CA HIS A 54 -4.89 10.57 6.31
C HIS A 54 -5.55 11.75 5.60
N SER A 55 -5.71 11.69 4.28
CA SER A 55 -6.37 12.72 3.48
C SER A 55 -7.83 12.94 3.86
N HIS A 56 -8.50 11.90 4.40
CA HIS A 56 -9.92 11.91 4.76
C HIS A 56 -10.16 11.84 6.27
N ASN A 57 -9.12 11.97 7.11
CA ASN A 57 -9.18 11.74 8.55
C ASN A 57 -10.31 12.56 9.22
N ALA A 58 -10.53 13.79 8.75
CA ALA A 58 -11.60 14.69 9.21
C ALA A 58 -13.03 14.20 8.96
N MET A 59 -13.25 13.32 7.98
CA MET A 59 -14.58 12.84 7.57
C MET A 59 -14.64 11.30 7.52
N TYR A 60 -13.65 10.63 8.09
CA TYR A 60 -13.52 9.17 7.97
C TYR A 60 -14.62 8.42 8.73
N ASP A 61 -15.17 9.03 9.77
CA ASP A 61 -16.34 8.52 10.49
C ASP A 61 -17.59 8.49 9.61
N PHE A 62 -17.83 9.53 8.81
CA PHE A 62 -18.91 9.55 7.82
C PHE A 62 -18.71 8.46 6.76
N TYR A 63 -17.47 8.25 6.32
CA TYR A 63 -17.13 7.13 5.46
C TYR A 63 -17.42 5.78 6.13
N ALA A 64 -17.07 5.62 7.40
CA ALA A 64 -17.26 4.36 8.10
C ALA A 64 -18.75 4.10 8.39
N GLN A 65 -19.57 5.12 8.71
CA GLN A 65 -20.98 5.01 9.09
C GLN A 65 -21.88 4.41 7.98
N GLY A 66 -21.39 4.32 6.75
CA GLY A 66 -22.09 3.62 5.67
C GLY A 66 -23.25 4.40 5.07
N TYR A 67 -23.72 3.90 3.93
CA TYR A 67 -24.76 4.53 3.10
C TYR A 67 -26.11 4.68 3.82
N ILE A 68 -26.42 3.79 4.77
CA ILE A 68 -27.74 3.72 5.43
C ILE A 68 -27.89 4.78 6.54
N LEU A 69 -26.82 5.06 7.31
CA LEU A 69 -26.83 6.10 8.34
C LEU A 69 -26.65 7.50 7.72
N SER A 70 -25.94 7.58 6.60
CA SER A 70 -25.81 8.76 5.74
C SER A 70 -27.07 8.99 4.88
N LYS A 71 -28.21 9.35 5.48
CA LYS A 71 -29.44 9.70 4.72
C LYS A 71 -29.29 10.91 3.78
N SER A 72 -28.20 11.67 3.88
CA SER A 72 -27.87 12.76 2.96
C SER A 72 -27.22 12.23 1.68
N LYS A 73 -28.02 12.13 0.61
CA LYS A 73 -27.60 11.75 -0.76
C LYS A 73 -26.45 12.58 -1.38
N GLY A 74 -25.97 13.64 -0.71
CA GLY A 74 -24.92 14.54 -1.21
C GLY A 74 -23.47 14.09 -1.00
N TYR A 75 -23.20 13.08 -0.17
CA TYR A 75 -21.83 12.78 0.28
C TYR A 75 -21.15 11.58 -0.39
N ILE A 76 -21.86 10.86 -1.27
CA ILE A 76 -21.35 9.65 -1.93
C ILE A 76 -20.23 9.98 -2.94
N GLY A 77 -20.23 11.20 -3.50
CA GLY A 77 -19.21 11.67 -4.43
C GLY A 77 -17.94 12.24 -3.79
N HIS A 78 -17.89 12.40 -2.46
CA HIS A 78 -16.84 13.16 -1.77
C HIS A 78 -15.80 12.33 -1.00
N ASN A 79 -15.89 10.99 -1.05
CA ASN A 79 -15.01 10.10 -0.28
C ASN A 79 -14.12 9.26 -1.18
N LEU A 80 -13.43 9.90 -2.14
CA LEU A 80 -12.49 9.22 -3.01
C LEU A 80 -11.16 9.98 -3.02
N ASP A 81 -10.14 9.38 -2.41
CA ASP A 81 -8.76 9.86 -2.52
C ASP A 81 -8.21 9.41 -3.88
N GLU A 82 -8.51 10.17 -4.94
CA GLU A 82 -8.17 9.81 -6.33
C GLU A 82 -6.69 9.48 -6.48
N ASP A 83 -5.83 10.38 -6.02
CA ASP A 83 -4.38 10.26 -6.16
C ASP A 83 -3.83 9.05 -5.41
N ASN A 84 -4.13 8.90 -4.13
CA ASN A 84 -3.60 7.77 -3.35
C ASN A 84 -4.24 6.43 -3.77
N THR A 85 -5.49 6.43 -4.24
CA THR A 85 -6.13 5.23 -4.78
C THR A 85 -5.44 4.78 -6.07
N VAL A 86 -5.21 5.71 -7.00
CA VAL A 86 -4.49 5.46 -8.26
C VAL A 86 -3.07 4.96 -7.98
N LEU A 87 -2.32 5.67 -7.15
CA LEU A 87 -0.95 5.32 -6.79
C LEU A 87 -0.87 3.97 -6.08
N GLY A 88 -1.82 3.68 -5.19
CA GLY A 88 -1.92 2.40 -4.49
C GLY A 88 -2.13 1.23 -5.45
N ILE A 89 -3.12 1.32 -6.34
CA ILE A 89 -3.44 0.27 -7.32
C ILE A 89 -2.29 0.05 -8.29
N ILE A 90 -1.71 1.11 -8.84
CA ILE A 90 -0.55 1.02 -9.74
C ILE A 90 0.65 0.41 -8.99
N GLY A 91 0.86 0.80 -7.74
CA GLY A 91 1.92 0.25 -6.90
C GLY A 91 1.77 -1.26 -6.66
N PHE A 92 0.56 -1.73 -6.31
CA PHE A 92 0.27 -3.16 -6.12
C PHE A 92 0.41 -3.94 -7.43
N GLU A 93 -0.11 -3.41 -8.53
CA GLU A 93 0.04 -3.99 -9.86
C GLU A 93 1.52 -4.19 -10.18
N ARG A 94 2.30 -3.14 -10.00
CA ARG A 94 3.73 -3.14 -10.26
C ARG A 94 4.50 -4.13 -9.39
N PHE A 95 4.15 -4.22 -8.10
CA PHE A 95 4.73 -5.21 -7.20
C PHE A 95 4.48 -6.63 -7.70
N PHE A 96 3.23 -6.98 -8.01
CA PHE A 96 2.87 -8.31 -8.50
C PHE A 96 3.47 -8.63 -9.87
N GLU A 97 3.48 -7.66 -10.79
CA GLU A 97 4.08 -7.79 -12.11
C GLU A 97 5.56 -8.16 -12.00
N LEU A 98 6.32 -7.36 -11.24
CA LEU A 98 7.74 -7.56 -11.05
C LEU A 98 8.05 -8.88 -10.32
N PHE A 99 7.24 -9.23 -9.32
CA PHE A 99 7.39 -10.49 -8.59
C PHE A 99 7.20 -11.71 -9.50
N LEU A 100 6.13 -11.75 -10.29
CA LEU A 100 5.90 -12.85 -11.24
C LEU A 100 6.98 -12.87 -12.33
N LYS A 101 7.40 -11.70 -12.83
CA LYS A 101 8.51 -11.61 -13.80
C LYS A 101 9.81 -12.14 -13.21
N ASP A 102 10.12 -11.85 -11.96
CA ASP A 102 11.32 -12.39 -11.32
C ASP A 102 11.31 -13.92 -11.25
N ILE A 103 10.16 -14.55 -10.94
CA ILE A 103 10.01 -16.01 -11.01
C ILE A 103 10.22 -16.54 -12.43
N LEU A 104 9.61 -15.89 -13.43
CA LEU A 104 9.78 -16.25 -14.84
C LEU A 104 11.23 -16.09 -15.30
N THR A 105 11.92 -15.01 -14.91
CA THR A 105 13.32 -14.76 -15.23
C THR A 105 14.25 -15.77 -14.57
N LYS A 106 14.00 -16.11 -13.30
CA LYS A 106 14.71 -17.19 -12.60
C LYS A 106 14.56 -18.51 -13.34
N THR A 107 13.43 -18.75 -13.99
CA THR A 107 13.20 -19.91 -14.87
C THR A 107 13.99 -19.76 -16.17
N ASN A 108 13.65 -18.77 -17.00
CA ASN A 108 14.36 -18.42 -18.23
C ASN A 108 14.03 -16.97 -18.62
N ILE A 109 15.05 -16.15 -18.89
CA ILE A 109 14.88 -14.72 -19.24
C ILE A 109 13.92 -14.49 -20.41
N ASN A 110 13.87 -15.38 -21.41
CA ASN A 110 13.01 -15.19 -22.57
C ASN A 110 11.52 -15.26 -22.25
N LEU A 111 11.14 -15.83 -21.09
CA LEU A 111 9.75 -15.90 -20.64
C LEU A 111 9.15 -14.52 -20.28
N VAL A 112 9.98 -13.52 -20.00
CA VAL A 112 9.52 -12.15 -19.72
C VAL A 112 9.69 -11.19 -20.91
N LEU A 113 10.27 -11.65 -22.01
CA LEU A 113 10.56 -10.82 -23.18
C LEU A 113 9.42 -10.88 -24.20
N GLN A 114 9.18 -9.75 -24.85
CA GLN A 114 8.27 -9.67 -25.99
C GLN A 114 8.96 -10.28 -27.22
N ALA A 115 8.27 -11.13 -27.98
CA ALA A 115 8.78 -11.68 -29.24
C ALA A 115 8.81 -10.59 -30.33
N LYS A 116 9.79 -10.66 -31.25
CA LYS A 116 9.93 -9.72 -32.38
C LYS A 116 8.74 -9.75 -33.33
N GLU A 117 8.20 -10.94 -33.59
CA GLU A 117 6.98 -11.11 -34.38
C GLU A 117 5.78 -10.60 -33.58
N ASP A 118 4.87 -9.89 -34.25
CA ASP A 118 3.65 -9.33 -33.66
C ASP A 118 2.59 -10.42 -33.36
N ASN A 119 3.05 -11.62 -33.01
CA ASN A 119 2.26 -12.70 -32.46
C ASN A 119 1.88 -12.34 -31.02
N ARG A 120 0.91 -11.42 -30.88
CA ARG A 120 0.24 -11.09 -29.62
C ARG A 120 -0.32 -12.32 -28.90
N ASN A 121 -0.43 -13.46 -29.62
CA ASN A 121 -0.97 -14.74 -29.18
C ASN A 121 0.04 -15.91 -29.31
N LEU A 122 1.36 -15.67 -29.20
CA LEU A 122 2.30 -16.79 -29.10
C LEU A 122 1.94 -17.65 -27.87
N SER A 123 1.50 -18.89 -28.10
CA SER A 123 1.20 -19.83 -27.03
C SER A 123 2.45 -20.13 -26.21
N ILE A 124 2.27 -20.51 -24.93
CA ILE A 124 3.43 -20.82 -24.08
C ILE A 124 4.21 -22.02 -24.63
N ASP A 125 3.52 -23.01 -25.19
CA ASP A 125 4.13 -24.22 -25.77
C ASP A 125 5.06 -23.86 -26.93
N SER A 126 4.58 -23.00 -27.83
CA SER A 126 5.39 -22.45 -28.92
C SER A 126 6.55 -21.61 -28.40
N LEU A 127 6.35 -20.81 -27.35
CA LEU A 127 7.42 -20.03 -26.74
C LEU A 127 8.51 -20.94 -26.14
N ILE A 128 8.14 -21.97 -25.38
CA ILE A 128 9.08 -22.94 -24.81
C ILE A 128 9.88 -23.59 -25.92
N THR A 129 9.21 -24.05 -26.98
CA THR A 129 9.84 -24.68 -28.14
C THR A 129 10.83 -23.73 -28.81
N GLN A 130 10.44 -22.47 -29.02
CA GLN A 130 11.33 -21.47 -29.63
C GLN A 130 12.56 -21.16 -28.77
N VAL A 131 12.39 -21.12 -27.45
CA VAL A 131 13.49 -20.87 -26.51
C VAL A 131 14.45 -22.05 -26.47
N GLU A 132 13.96 -23.30 -26.44
CA GLU A 132 14.80 -24.50 -26.41
C GLU A 132 15.53 -24.74 -27.73
N THR A 133 14.88 -24.45 -28.86
CA THR A 133 15.50 -24.51 -30.20
C THR A 133 16.37 -23.30 -30.54
N LYS A 134 16.51 -22.33 -29.61
CA LYS A 134 17.25 -21.07 -29.80
C LYS A 134 16.75 -20.21 -30.98
N SER A 135 15.49 -20.39 -31.40
CA SER A 135 14.85 -19.60 -32.46
C SER A 135 14.12 -18.37 -31.95
N PHE A 136 13.96 -18.21 -30.63
CA PHE A 136 13.34 -17.04 -30.03
C PHE A 136 14.17 -15.77 -30.27
N ILE A 137 13.53 -14.76 -30.88
CA ILE A 137 14.12 -13.44 -31.11
C ILE A 137 13.32 -12.38 -30.34
N PRO A 138 13.93 -11.67 -29.37
CA PRO A 138 13.21 -10.66 -28.62
C PRO A 138 13.03 -9.36 -29.43
N LYS A 139 11.91 -8.67 -29.17
CA LYS A 139 11.62 -7.34 -29.70
C LYS A 139 12.53 -6.32 -29.02
N LYS A 140 13.11 -5.42 -29.82
CA LYS A 140 13.95 -4.31 -29.35
C LYS A 140 13.36 -2.96 -29.74
N ASN A 141 13.58 -1.96 -28.89
CA ASN A 141 13.30 -0.56 -29.15
C ASN A 141 14.51 0.27 -28.68
N ASN A 142 15.15 1.02 -29.58
CA ASN A 142 16.40 1.75 -29.31
C ASN A 142 17.44 0.88 -28.59
N ASP A 143 17.74 -0.30 -29.15
CA ASP A 143 18.63 -1.34 -28.62
C ASP A 143 18.25 -1.98 -27.28
N LYS A 144 17.17 -1.50 -26.63
CA LYS A 144 16.64 -2.09 -25.39
C LYS A 144 15.63 -3.18 -25.71
N THR A 145 15.81 -4.33 -25.08
CA THR A 145 14.87 -5.46 -25.14
C THR A 145 13.58 -5.10 -24.41
N LEU A 146 12.43 -5.34 -25.05
CA LEU A 146 11.12 -5.04 -24.45
C LEU A 146 10.62 -6.20 -23.59
N SER A 147 10.09 -5.87 -22.41
CA SER A 147 9.41 -6.82 -21.53
C SER A 147 7.92 -6.90 -21.86
N ILE A 148 7.30 -8.07 -21.62
CA ILE A 148 5.85 -8.25 -21.77
C ILE A 148 5.06 -7.47 -20.71
N PRO A 149 3.82 -7.03 -20.99
CA PRO A 149 2.97 -6.39 -19.99
C PRO A 149 2.48 -7.37 -18.92
N PHE A 150 1.93 -6.87 -17.82
CA PHE A 150 1.48 -7.69 -16.69
C PHE A 150 0.40 -8.70 -17.08
N GLN A 151 -0.60 -8.31 -17.87
CA GLN A 151 -1.60 -9.25 -18.39
C GLN A 151 -0.97 -10.49 -19.07
N GLN A 152 0.09 -10.29 -19.85
CA GLN A 152 0.81 -11.38 -20.52
C GLN A 152 1.71 -12.14 -19.54
N THR A 153 2.26 -11.46 -18.53
CA THR A 153 3.00 -12.10 -17.42
C THR A 153 2.10 -13.09 -16.68
N ILE A 154 0.88 -12.69 -16.31
CA ILE A 154 -0.13 -13.54 -15.65
C ILE A 154 -0.44 -14.75 -16.55
N LYS A 155 -0.78 -14.51 -17.82
CA LYS A 155 -1.11 -15.59 -18.77
C LYS A 155 0.02 -16.61 -18.89
N ARG A 156 1.26 -16.14 -19.09
CA ARG A 156 2.43 -17.04 -19.21
C ARG A 156 2.66 -17.82 -17.91
N PHE A 157 2.60 -17.14 -16.77
CA PHE A 157 2.84 -17.77 -15.47
C PHE A 157 1.84 -18.89 -15.16
N TYR A 158 0.53 -18.62 -15.29
CA TYR A 158 -0.48 -19.64 -14.99
C TYR A 158 -0.57 -20.73 -16.04
N LYS A 159 -0.25 -20.45 -17.31
CA LYS A 159 -0.14 -21.51 -18.32
C LYS A 159 1.04 -22.44 -18.05
N LEU A 160 2.17 -21.94 -17.52
CA LEU A 160 3.27 -22.79 -17.05
C LEU A 160 2.85 -23.68 -15.86
N ILE A 161 2.05 -23.16 -14.93
CA ILE A 161 1.48 -23.96 -13.84
C ILE A 161 0.63 -25.09 -14.41
N GLU A 162 -0.26 -24.79 -15.36
CA GLU A 162 -1.12 -25.77 -16.02
C GLU A 162 -0.29 -26.89 -16.69
N LEU A 163 0.75 -26.52 -17.44
CA LEU A 163 1.63 -27.50 -18.10
C LEU A 163 2.35 -28.41 -17.09
N VAL A 164 2.85 -27.85 -15.99
CA VAL A 164 3.48 -28.63 -14.92
C VAL A 164 2.49 -29.58 -14.26
N LYS A 165 1.25 -29.12 -13.99
CA LYS A 165 0.19 -29.95 -13.39
C LYS A 165 -0.26 -31.08 -14.31
N ASN A 166 -0.26 -30.85 -15.63
CA ASN A 166 -0.60 -31.86 -16.64
C ASN A 166 0.53 -32.89 -16.88
N GLY A 167 1.60 -32.87 -16.09
CA GLY A 167 2.71 -33.83 -16.19
C GLY A 167 3.69 -33.55 -17.33
N ASN A 168 3.56 -32.42 -18.04
CA ASN A 168 4.48 -32.06 -19.11
C ASN A 168 5.80 -31.55 -18.50
N THR A 169 6.77 -32.47 -18.32
CA THR A 169 8.06 -32.18 -17.68
C THR A 169 9.28 -32.47 -18.54
N ASP A 170 9.09 -32.80 -19.82
CA ASP A 170 10.20 -33.12 -20.73
C ASP A 170 11.09 -31.89 -20.95
N SER A 171 10.48 -30.71 -21.03
CA SER A 171 11.18 -29.42 -21.16
C SER A 171 12.07 -29.11 -19.96
N LYS A 172 13.29 -28.63 -20.23
CA LYS A 172 14.22 -28.12 -19.20
C LYS A 172 13.65 -26.89 -18.50
N ILE A 173 12.90 -26.07 -19.24
CA ILE A 173 12.22 -24.88 -18.72
C ILE A 173 11.15 -25.29 -17.71
N LEU A 174 10.30 -26.26 -18.05
CA LEU A 174 9.22 -26.74 -17.17
C LEU A 174 9.74 -27.39 -15.89
N ARG A 175 10.80 -28.20 -15.96
CA ARG A 175 11.47 -28.76 -14.77
C ARG A 175 12.00 -27.69 -13.84
N LYS A 176 12.64 -26.66 -14.40
CA LYS A 176 13.18 -25.55 -13.61
C LYS A 176 12.07 -24.70 -12.98
N PHE A 177 10.99 -24.43 -13.74
CA PHE A 177 9.82 -23.73 -13.24
C PHE A 177 9.16 -24.50 -12.09
N SER A 178 8.92 -25.81 -12.26
CA SER A 178 8.35 -26.68 -11.23
C SER A 178 9.16 -26.65 -9.93
N ASN A 179 10.50 -26.70 -10.02
CA ASN A 179 11.36 -26.61 -8.83
C ASN A 179 11.28 -25.26 -8.12
N ILE A 180 11.14 -24.15 -8.87
CA ILE A 180 10.94 -22.82 -8.27
C ILE A 180 9.54 -22.73 -7.65
N LEU A 181 8.51 -23.26 -8.33
CA LEU A 181 7.12 -23.21 -7.89
C LEU A 181 6.89 -23.90 -6.55
N LYS A 182 7.66 -24.94 -6.20
CA LYS A 182 7.61 -25.58 -4.87
C LYS A 182 7.75 -24.58 -3.71
N LYS A 183 8.56 -23.54 -3.89
CA LYS A 183 8.72 -22.46 -2.89
C LYS A 183 7.50 -21.52 -2.81
N TYR A 184 6.75 -21.41 -3.91
CA TYR A 184 5.65 -20.47 -4.09
C TYR A 184 4.35 -21.21 -4.44
N SER A 185 4.10 -22.38 -3.84
CA SER A 185 2.96 -23.25 -4.17
C SER A 185 1.60 -22.57 -3.91
N PHE A 186 1.55 -21.60 -3.00
CA PHE A 186 0.36 -20.76 -2.79
C PHE A 186 -0.11 -20.03 -4.07
N LEU A 187 0.79 -19.77 -5.03
CA LEU A 187 0.43 -19.17 -6.33
C LEU A 187 -0.37 -20.10 -7.24
N GLU A 188 -0.53 -21.38 -6.87
CA GLU A 188 -1.40 -22.31 -7.60
C GLU A 188 -2.90 -22.06 -7.34
N SER A 189 -3.23 -21.15 -6.40
CA SER A 189 -4.59 -20.76 -6.05
C SER A 189 -5.27 -19.96 -7.16
N SER A 190 -6.45 -20.40 -7.59
CA SER A 190 -7.30 -19.65 -8.53
C SER A 190 -7.74 -18.29 -7.99
N SER A 191 -7.83 -18.15 -6.66
CA SER A 191 -8.14 -16.87 -6.01
C SER A 191 -7.01 -15.86 -6.19
N TYR A 192 -5.75 -16.31 -6.21
CA TYR A 192 -4.60 -15.44 -6.42
C TYR A 192 -4.50 -15.03 -7.89
N GLU A 193 -4.80 -15.94 -8.81
CA GLU A 193 -4.93 -15.62 -10.23
C GLU A 193 -5.99 -14.54 -10.46
N ALA A 194 -7.18 -14.72 -9.86
CA ALA A 194 -8.27 -13.75 -9.96
C ALA A 194 -7.87 -12.39 -9.39
N THR A 195 -7.11 -12.37 -8.29
CA THR A 195 -6.60 -11.13 -7.68
C THR A 195 -5.63 -10.40 -8.63
N PHE A 196 -4.68 -11.11 -9.23
CA PHE A 196 -3.77 -10.48 -10.21
C PHE A 196 -4.52 -9.93 -11.43
N LYS A 197 -5.52 -10.67 -11.92
CA LYS A 197 -6.39 -10.19 -13.01
C LYS A 197 -7.18 -8.95 -12.62
N LEU A 198 -7.72 -8.90 -11.40
CA LEU A 198 -8.47 -7.77 -10.88
C LEU A 198 -7.61 -6.50 -10.77
N VAL A 199 -6.41 -6.63 -10.19
CA VAL A 199 -5.47 -5.50 -10.04
C VAL A 199 -5.00 -5.01 -11.41
N ASN A 200 -4.68 -5.91 -12.35
CA ASN A 200 -4.36 -5.54 -13.74
C ASN A 200 -5.53 -4.81 -14.40
N TRP A 201 -6.76 -5.30 -14.24
CA TRP A 201 -7.95 -4.69 -14.82
C TRP A 201 -8.17 -3.25 -14.33
N TYR A 202 -8.03 -2.99 -13.02
CA TYR A 202 -8.14 -1.64 -12.48
C TYR A 202 -7.04 -0.73 -13.04
N ARG A 203 -5.78 -1.18 -13.05
CA ARG A 203 -4.67 -0.40 -13.61
C ARG A 203 -4.89 -0.05 -15.08
N ASP A 204 -5.37 -1.00 -15.89
CA ASP A 204 -5.64 -0.73 -17.30
C ASP A 204 -6.78 0.29 -17.47
N ARG A 205 -7.83 0.22 -16.66
CA ARG A 205 -8.91 1.24 -16.68
C ARG A 205 -8.41 2.63 -16.28
N ILE A 206 -7.63 2.71 -15.21
CA ILE A 206 -7.02 3.96 -14.72
C ILE A 206 -6.20 4.62 -15.84
N LEU A 207 -5.37 3.85 -16.55
CA LEU A 207 -4.44 4.38 -17.55
C LEU A 207 -5.05 4.62 -18.94
N HIS A 208 -6.16 3.97 -19.27
CA HIS A 208 -6.75 4.06 -20.61
C HIS A 208 -8.01 4.92 -20.66
N ASN A 209 -8.85 4.91 -19.62
CA ASN A 209 -10.19 5.47 -19.71
C ASN A 209 -10.50 6.53 -18.63
N GLY A 210 -9.59 6.75 -17.66
CA GLY A 210 -9.82 7.71 -16.57
C GLY A 210 -11.12 7.46 -15.79
N SER A 211 -11.66 6.23 -15.82
CA SER A 211 -13.02 5.91 -15.36
C SER A 211 -13.05 4.99 -14.13
N GLU A 212 -14.08 5.21 -13.29
CA GLU A 212 -14.50 4.47 -12.09
C GLU A 212 -13.36 3.86 -11.26
N LEU A 213 -12.75 4.73 -10.45
CA LEU A 213 -11.92 4.29 -9.34
C LEU A 213 -12.77 3.48 -8.34
N PRO A 214 -12.20 2.46 -7.68
CA PRO A 214 -12.93 1.78 -6.63
C PRO A 214 -13.25 2.78 -5.52
N SER A 215 -14.44 2.66 -4.94
CA SER A 215 -14.74 3.37 -3.68
C SER A 215 -13.70 2.98 -2.62
N LEU A 216 -13.52 3.83 -1.60
CA LEU A 216 -12.60 3.51 -0.51
C LEU A 216 -12.93 2.17 0.18
N TRP A 217 -14.22 1.78 0.28
CA TRP A 217 -14.62 0.46 0.80
C TRP A 217 -14.12 -0.66 -0.09
N LEU A 218 -14.26 -0.48 -1.40
CA LEU A 218 -13.81 -1.48 -2.36
C LEU A 218 -12.28 -1.59 -2.38
N LEU A 219 -11.58 -0.46 -2.25
CA LEU A 219 -10.14 -0.45 -2.08
C LEU A 219 -9.74 -1.19 -0.79
N ASP A 220 -10.39 -0.93 0.34
CA ASP A 220 -10.12 -1.60 1.62
C ASP A 220 -10.33 -3.10 1.53
N TYR A 221 -11.39 -3.55 0.86
CA TYR A 221 -11.63 -4.97 0.60
C TYR A 221 -10.54 -5.58 -0.29
N ILE A 222 -10.21 -4.93 -1.42
CA ILE A 222 -9.18 -5.41 -2.35
C ILE A 222 -7.85 -5.54 -1.61
N VAL A 223 -7.46 -4.53 -0.82
CA VAL A 223 -6.18 -4.56 -0.13
C VAL A 223 -6.17 -5.60 1.00
N THR A 224 -7.10 -5.52 1.95
CA THR A 224 -7.10 -6.37 3.16
C THR A 224 -7.38 -7.84 2.86
N GLN A 225 -8.26 -8.14 1.91
CA GLN A 225 -8.74 -9.52 1.67
C GLN A 225 -8.17 -10.16 0.40
N ARG A 226 -7.59 -9.39 -0.52
CA ARG A 226 -7.01 -9.92 -1.76
C ARG A 226 -5.50 -9.70 -1.85
N CYS A 227 -5.02 -8.46 -1.72
CA CYS A 227 -3.59 -8.17 -1.87
C CYS A 227 -2.74 -8.61 -0.68
N VAL A 228 -3.13 -8.23 0.55
CA VAL A 228 -2.38 -8.49 1.78
C VAL A 228 -2.12 -9.98 2.04
N PRO A 229 -3.08 -10.90 1.82
CA PRO A 229 -2.81 -12.33 1.94
C PRO A 229 -1.67 -12.80 1.02
N ILE A 230 -1.69 -12.40 -0.26
CA ILE A 230 -0.65 -12.75 -1.23
C ILE A 230 0.70 -12.16 -0.80
N ILE A 231 0.71 -10.89 -0.37
CA ILE A 231 1.92 -10.20 0.11
C ILE A 231 2.52 -10.94 1.31
N THR A 232 1.67 -11.38 2.25
CA THR A 232 2.08 -12.12 3.44
C THR A 232 2.75 -13.45 3.06
N ASP A 233 2.16 -14.20 2.13
CA ASP A 233 2.72 -15.46 1.64
C ASP A 233 4.04 -15.26 0.88
N ILE A 234 4.14 -14.19 0.08
CA ILE A 234 5.39 -13.81 -0.60
C ILE A 234 6.48 -13.50 0.43
N ILE A 235 6.18 -12.66 1.44
CA ILE A 235 7.14 -12.30 2.50
C ILE A 235 7.57 -13.53 3.28
N ALA A 236 6.64 -14.43 3.62
CA ALA A 236 6.95 -15.68 4.31
C ALA A 236 7.90 -16.56 3.49
N ALA A 237 7.63 -16.73 2.20
CA ALA A 237 8.50 -17.48 1.29
C ALA A 237 9.89 -16.82 1.11
N GLU A 238 9.98 -15.49 1.25
CA GLU A 238 11.19 -14.71 1.02
C GLU A 238 11.88 -14.21 2.28
N LYS A 239 11.45 -14.64 3.46
CA LYS A 239 11.95 -14.18 4.77
C LYS A 239 13.48 -14.16 4.88
N LYS A 240 14.16 -15.18 4.32
CA LYS A 240 15.63 -15.29 4.33
C LYS A 240 16.35 -14.17 3.57
N ILE A 241 15.75 -13.63 2.52
CA ILE A 241 16.38 -12.57 1.70
C ILE A 241 15.95 -11.16 2.14
N LEU A 242 14.89 -11.06 2.96
CA LEU A 242 14.33 -9.77 3.35
C LEU A 242 15.08 -9.13 4.52
N GLY A 243 15.59 -9.92 5.47
CA GLY A 243 16.23 -9.37 6.67
C GLY A 243 15.34 -8.31 7.34
N GLU A 244 15.92 -7.16 7.67
CA GLU A 244 15.21 -6.03 8.29
C GLU A 244 14.52 -5.08 7.29
N SER A 245 14.51 -5.41 5.99
CA SER A 245 14.00 -4.54 4.93
C SER A 245 12.49 -4.29 5.01
N MET A 246 11.77 -5.08 5.83
CA MET A 246 10.33 -4.96 6.06
C MET A 246 10.00 -4.26 7.39
N PHE A 247 10.96 -3.53 7.98
CA PHE A 247 10.78 -2.83 9.27
C PHE A 247 9.52 -1.96 9.33
N TYR A 248 9.06 -1.44 8.19
CA TYR A 248 7.92 -0.54 8.12
C TYR A 248 6.54 -1.22 8.33
N PHE A 249 6.46 -2.55 8.39
CA PHE A 249 5.21 -3.24 8.72
C PHE A 249 4.97 -3.44 10.21
N THR A 250 6.02 -3.38 11.04
CA THR A 250 5.89 -3.53 12.49
C THR A 250 6.22 -2.21 13.14
N THR A 251 5.32 -1.62 13.94
CA THR A 251 5.55 -0.37 14.69
C THR A 251 6.64 -0.56 15.74
N VAL A 252 7.16 0.53 16.33
CA VAL A 252 8.18 0.44 17.39
C VAL A 252 7.58 -0.21 18.65
N THR A 253 6.28 0.02 18.86
CA THR A 253 5.47 -0.60 19.91
C THR A 253 5.13 -2.08 19.66
N GLY A 254 5.54 -2.66 18.52
CA GLY A 254 5.39 -4.09 18.24
C GLY A 254 4.12 -4.50 17.48
N ILE A 255 3.32 -3.55 16.99
CA ILE A 255 2.11 -3.84 16.21
C ILE A 255 2.51 -4.17 14.77
N ASN A 256 2.26 -5.40 14.33
CA ASN A 256 2.44 -5.78 12.93
C ASN A 256 1.19 -5.41 12.11
N VAL A 257 1.26 -4.25 11.46
CA VAL A 257 0.17 -3.67 10.65
C VAL A 257 -0.25 -4.60 9.53
N LEU A 258 0.70 -5.28 8.86
CA LEU A 258 0.37 -6.19 7.77
C LEU A 258 -0.39 -7.41 8.28
N GLU A 259 0.05 -8.01 9.39
CA GLU A 259 -0.63 -9.15 10.01
C GLU A 259 -2.01 -8.76 10.53
N GLU A 260 -2.16 -7.59 11.16
CA GLU A 260 -3.46 -7.10 11.61
C GLU A 260 -4.43 -6.85 10.46
N LEU A 261 -3.97 -6.28 9.34
CA LEU A 261 -4.78 -6.14 8.13
C LEU A 261 -5.17 -7.50 7.54
N ASN A 262 -4.28 -8.50 7.58
CA ASN A 262 -4.55 -9.83 7.03
C ASN A 262 -5.67 -10.58 7.79
N LYS A 263 -5.80 -10.31 9.10
CA LYS A 263 -6.85 -10.87 9.97
C LYS A 263 -8.24 -10.31 9.66
N ILE A 264 -8.34 -9.16 9.00
CA ILE A 264 -9.62 -8.51 8.73
C ILE A 264 -10.38 -9.27 7.64
N LYS A 265 -11.67 -9.50 7.90
CA LYS A 265 -12.64 -10.09 6.98
C LYS A 265 -13.97 -9.37 7.13
N PHE A 266 -14.57 -8.96 6.02
CA PHE A 266 -15.91 -8.37 5.95
C PHE A 266 -16.53 -8.59 4.57
N GLU A 267 -17.85 -8.63 4.50
CA GLU A 267 -18.59 -8.81 3.26
C GLU A 267 -19.26 -7.50 2.83
N PHE A 268 -19.29 -7.22 1.53
CA PHE A 268 -20.00 -6.04 1.03
C PHE A 268 -21.50 -6.09 1.32
N ASP A 269 -22.11 -7.26 1.29
CA ASP A 269 -23.53 -7.42 1.59
C ASP A 269 -23.87 -7.00 3.03
N SER A 270 -22.88 -7.08 3.94
CA SER A 270 -23.04 -6.61 5.32
C SER A 270 -23.09 -5.08 5.41
N LEU A 271 -22.62 -4.33 4.42
CA LEU A 271 -22.75 -2.86 4.36
C LEU A 271 -24.20 -2.40 4.13
N ASN A 272 -25.03 -3.28 3.54
CA ASN A 272 -26.43 -3.01 3.25
C ASN A 272 -27.39 -3.60 4.29
N ASN A 273 -26.86 -4.31 5.30
CA ASN A 273 -27.65 -4.93 6.35
C ASN A 273 -27.61 -4.08 7.63
N GLN A 274 -28.77 -3.57 8.05
CA GLN A 274 -28.89 -2.72 9.24
C GLN A 274 -28.41 -3.40 10.52
N ASP A 275 -28.58 -4.71 10.65
CA ASP A 275 -28.20 -5.45 11.86
C ASP A 275 -26.68 -5.68 11.95
N LYS A 276 -25.97 -5.57 10.83
CA LYS A 276 -24.51 -5.81 10.74
C LYS A 276 -23.70 -4.53 10.56
N ILE A 277 -24.35 -3.38 10.41
CA ILE A 277 -23.68 -2.13 10.05
C ILE A 277 -22.73 -1.64 11.15
N GLY A 278 -23.06 -1.90 12.42
CA GLY A 278 -22.21 -1.55 13.57
C GLY A 278 -20.88 -2.31 13.58
N ASP A 279 -20.92 -3.59 13.22
CA ASP A 279 -19.72 -4.43 13.14
C ASP A 279 -18.83 -3.98 11.98
N VAL A 280 -19.42 -3.70 10.82
CA VAL A 280 -18.67 -3.20 9.66
C VAL A 280 -18.10 -1.81 9.93
N TYR A 281 -18.85 -0.95 10.62
CA TYR A 281 -18.38 0.36 11.07
C TYR A 281 -17.11 0.23 11.92
N ALA A 282 -17.14 -0.63 12.95
CA ALA A 282 -15.99 -0.89 13.82
C ALA A 282 -14.79 -1.45 13.04
N ILE A 283 -15.02 -2.35 12.07
CA ILE A 283 -13.97 -2.88 11.20
C ILE A 283 -13.34 -1.77 10.36
N LEU A 284 -14.14 -0.90 9.73
CA LEU A 284 -13.63 0.20 8.90
C LEU A 284 -12.84 1.20 9.74
N LEU A 285 -13.29 1.54 10.95
CA LEU A 285 -12.51 2.35 11.87
C LEU A 285 -11.18 1.67 12.22
N LYS A 286 -11.19 0.37 12.55
CA LYS A 286 -9.95 -0.40 12.78
C LYS A 286 -8.99 -0.32 11.59
N ILE A 287 -9.49 -0.43 10.36
CA ILE A 287 -8.68 -0.25 9.14
C ILE A 287 -8.07 1.15 9.11
N GLY A 288 -8.85 2.19 9.40
CA GLY A 288 -8.37 3.58 9.48
C GLY A 288 -7.21 3.74 10.46
N HIS A 289 -7.35 3.20 11.68
CA HIS A 289 -6.27 3.19 12.67
C HIS A 289 -5.01 2.45 12.20
N LEU A 290 -5.18 1.28 11.57
CA LEU A 290 -4.07 0.52 11.02
C LEU A 290 -3.37 1.25 9.86
N LYS A 291 -4.13 1.96 9.03
CA LYS A 291 -3.58 2.83 7.97
C LYS A 291 -2.74 3.96 8.58
N GLU A 292 -3.25 4.64 9.59
CA GLU A 292 -2.50 5.73 10.24
C GLU A 292 -1.24 5.22 10.95
N LEU A 293 -1.31 4.07 11.63
CA LEU A 293 -0.12 3.40 12.18
C LEU A 293 0.89 3.07 11.08
N GLY A 294 0.42 2.49 9.97
CA GLY A 294 1.25 2.16 8.82
C GLY A 294 1.92 3.38 8.19
N ARG A 295 1.20 4.49 8.01
CA ARG A 295 1.72 5.75 7.50
C ARG A 295 2.78 6.35 8.41
N ALA A 296 2.45 6.52 9.69
CA ALA A 296 3.36 7.07 10.69
C ALA A 296 4.63 6.22 10.78
N ASN A 297 4.49 4.89 10.72
CA ASN A 297 5.62 3.99 10.75
C ASN A 297 6.49 4.03 9.49
N LEU A 298 5.90 4.24 8.30
CA LEU A 298 6.63 4.43 7.05
C LEU A 298 7.43 5.74 7.01
N ASN A 299 6.90 6.79 7.65
CA ASN A 299 7.58 8.08 7.80
C ASN A 299 8.76 8.01 8.78
N MET A 300 8.75 7.05 9.70
CA MET A 300 9.93 6.75 10.51
C MET A 300 10.98 6.07 9.66
N ASN A 301 12.07 6.78 9.35
CA ASN A 301 13.22 6.15 8.72
C ASN A 301 13.81 5.07 9.64
N TYR A 302 14.31 3.97 9.06
CA TYR A 302 15.01 2.90 9.77
C TYR A 302 16.15 3.43 10.67
N PHE A 303 16.83 4.50 10.25
CA PHE A 303 17.84 5.19 11.04
C PHE A 303 17.29 5.83 12.32
N VAL A 304 16.10 6.43 12.25
CA VAL A 304 15.40 6.99 13.43
C VAL A 304 15.05 5.86 14.41
N ARG A 305 14.77 4.65 13.92
CA ARG A 305 14.45 3.48 14.74
C ARG A 305 15.67 2.89 15.45
N ASN A 306 16.81 2.80 14.75
CA ASN A 306 17.98 2.11 15.26
C ASN A 306 19.03 3.03 15.88
N TYR A 307 18.71 4.31 16.11
CA TYR A 307 19.62 5.31 16.67
C TYR A 307 21.01 5.32 15.97
N ASN A 308 21.08 4.85 14.73
CA ASN A 308 22.35 4.62 14.04
C ASN A 308 22.72 5.88 13.26
N HIS A 309 23.75 6.56 13.76
CA HIS A 309 24.32 7.80 13.24
C HIS A 309 24.84 7.65 11.80
N ALA A 310 24.19 8.33 10.85
CA ALA A 310 24.77 8.93 9.65
C ALA A 310 23.75 9.98 9.16
N GLY A 311 23.94 11.30 9.29
CA GLY A 311 25.12 12.09 8.96
C GLY A 311 24.88 12.71 7.58
N TYR A 312 24.20 13.86 7.53
CA TYR A 312 24.26 14.93 6.50
C TYR A 312 23.15 16.00 6.62
N GLU A 313 22.51 16.13 7.77
CA GLU A 313 21.98 17.43 8.18
C GLU A 313 22.78 17.88 9.40
N TYR A 314 23.46 19.02 9.26
CA TYR A 314 24.44 19.58 10.21
C TYR A 314 23.88 19.80 11.65
N ASN A 315 22.58 19.55 11.89
CA ASN A 315 21.85 19.92 13.10
C ASN A 315 21.15 18.78 13.88
N TYR A 316 21.15 17.50 13.45
CA TYR A 316 20.25 16.50 14.07
C TYR A 316 20.99 15.31 14.70
N ARG A 317 21.41 15.49 15.96
CA ARG A 317 21.99 14.42 16.80
C ARG A 317 20.93 13.60 17.56
N ASP A 318 19.71 14.11 17.70
CA ASP A 318 18.65 13.54 18.55
C ASP A 318 17.24 13.85 17.99
N PRO A 319 16.74 13.04 17.03
CA PRO A 319 15.42 13.24 16.41
C PRO A 319 14.26 12.96 17.39
N ILE A 320 14.41 11.96 18.27
CA ILE A 320 13.36 11.59 19.23
C ILE A 320 13.21 12.65 20.33
N GLY A 321 14.31 13.11 20.92
CA GLY A 321 14.24 14.19 21.90
C GLY A 321 13.82 15.52 21.27
N ARG A 322 14.05 15.76 19.96
CA ARG A 322 13.42 16.89 19.25
C ARG A 322 11.90 16.78 19.25
N GLY A 323 11.36 15.60 18.94
CA GLY A 323 9.92 15.35 19.01
C GLY A 323 9.35 15.63 20.40
N LYS A 324 10.02 15.17 21.46
CA LYS A 324 9.66 15.46 22.85
C LYS A 324 9.69 16.96 23.17
N ARG A 325 10.75 17.66 22.77
CA ARG A 325 10.89 19.12 22.98
C ARG A 325 9.79 19.91 22.27
N PHE A 326 9.40 19.51 21.06
CA PHE A 326 8.27 20.15 20.37
C PHE A 326 6.95 19.89 21.09
N ALA A 327 6.69 18.65 21.52
CA ALA A 327 5.50 18.35 22.30
C ALA A 327 5.43 19.17 23.60
N GLU A 328 6.55 19.34 24.32
CA GLU A 328 6.63 20.18 25.50
C GLU A 328 6.45 21.68 25.19
N ALA A 329 6.93 22.16 24.04
CA ALA A 329 6.73 23.54 23.63
C ALA A 329 5.25 23.90 23.43
N GLU A 330 4.43 22.95 23.00
CA GLU A 330 2.97 23.11 22.84
C GLU A 330 2.26 23.38 24.17
N LYS A 331 2.80 22.88 25.29
CA LYS A 331 2.27 23.15 26.64
C LYS A 331 2.39 24.62 27.04
N GLY A 332 3.36 25.33 26.46
CA GLY A 332 3.75 26.68 26.88
C GLY A 332 4.61 26.70 28.13
N SER A 333 5.19 27.86 28.42
CA SER A 333 5.97 28.12 29.62
C SER A 333 5.44 29.37 30.32
N SER A 334 6.03 29.74 31.46
CA SER A 334 5.73 31.03 32.11
C SER A 334 6.05 32.25 31.24
N THR A 335 6.83 32.08 30.16
CA THR A 335 7.30 33.17 29.28
C THR A 335 6.79 33.09 27.85
N ASN A 336 6.15 31.99 27.44
CA ASN A 336 5.56 31.82 26.10
C ASN A 336 4.16 31.23 26.23
N GLN A 337 3.19 31.85 25.55
CA GLN A 337 1.88 31.25 25.37
C GLN A 337 2.02 29.93 24.58
N GLY A 338 1.61 28.84 25.21
CA GLY A 338 1.50 27.53 24.56
C GLY A 338 0.37 27.51 23.53
N HIS A 339 0.16 26.35 22.91
CA HIS A 339 -0.94 26.17 21.98
C HIS A 339 -2.28 26.29 22.73
N PRO A 340 -3.24 27.11 22.25
CA PRO A 340 -4.47 27.43 22.99
C PRO A 340 -5.35 26.20 23.27
N HIS A 341 -5.25 25.18 22.42
CA HIS A 341 -5.99 23.93 22.54
C HIS A 341 -5.18 22.80 23.18
N PHE A 342 -3.98 23.07 23.71
CA PHE A 342 -3.20 22.04 24.38
C PHE A 342 -3.98 21.46 25.58
N LYS A 343 -4.02 20.13 25.66
CA LYS A 343 -4.63 19.42 26.78
C LYS A 343 -3.60 18.63 27.59
N ARG A 344 -2.86 17.73 26.93
CA ARG A 344 -1.83 16.88 27.58
C ARG A 344 -0.86 16.29 26.55
N ILE A 345 0.21 15.68 27.06
CA ILE A 345 1.12 14.83 26.28
C ILE A 345 0.85 13.37 26.68
N ALA A 346 0.83 12.47 25.71
CA ALA A 346 0.59 11.04 25.85
C ALA A 346 1.66 10.22 25.12
N VAL A 347 1.69 8.91 25.42
CA VAL A 347 2.53 7.94 24.73
C VAL A 347 1.96 7.68 23.33
N CYS A 348 2.78 7.76 22.30
CA CYS A 348 2.33 7.47 20.94
C CYS A 348 2.14 5.95 20.72
N PRO A 349 1.00 5.48 20.17
CA PRO A 349 0.78 4.05 19.90
C PRO A 349 1.67 3.50 18.78
N CYS A 350 2.26 4.35 17.94
CA CYS A 350 3.16 3.94 16.86
C CYS A 350 4.63 3.87 17.29
N CYS A 351 5.16 4.98 17.84
CA CYS A 351 6.59 5.08 18.19
C CYS A 351 6.91 4.82 19.66
N GLY A 352 5.92 4.78 20.55
CA GLY A 352 6.12 4.56 21.99
C GLY A 352 6.67 5.78 22.74
N GLU A 353 6.88 6.91 22.07
CA GLU A 353 7.48 8.10 22.67
C GLU A 353 6.42 9.04 23.28
N ASN A 354 6.77 9.69 24.39
CA ASN A 354 6.01 10.77 25.03
C ASN A 354 6.11 12.08 24.23
N SER A 355 5.63 12.04 22.99
CA SER A 355 5.65 13.18 22.07
C SER A 355 4.33 13.35 21.33
N MET A 356 3.28 12.65 21.74
CA MET A 356 1.94 12.80 21.19
C MET A 356 1.19 13.84 21.99
N VAL A 357 0.90 14.97 21.38
CA VAL A 357 0.11 16.04 21.99
C VAL A 357 -1.36 15.77 21.72
N VAL A 358 -2.15 15.82 22.78
CA VAL A 358 -3.61 15.79 22.74
C VAL A 358 -4.10 17.22 22.79
N TYR A 359 -4.93 17.57 21.82
CA TYR A 359 -5.56 18.87 21.69
C TYR A 359 -7.06 18.76 21.92
N CYS A 360 -7.65 19.78 22.53
CA CYS A 360 -9.08 19.87 22.77
C CYS A 360 -9.59 21.29 22.49
N GLU A 361 -10.62 21.40 21.66
CA GLU A 361 -11.34 22.64 21.40
C GLU A 361 -12.81 22.44 21.76
N THR A 362 -13.40 23.40 22.48
CA THR A 362 -14.84 23.42 22.73
C THR A 362 -15.49 24.27 21.66
N VAL A 363 -16.24 23.63 20.76
CA VAL A 363 -17.01 24.30 19.72
C VAL A 363 -18.49 24.37 20.11
N GLN A 364 -19.17 25.43 19.71
CA GLN A 364 -20.63 25.49 19.74
C GLN A 364 -21.14 25.10 18.36
N ASP A 365 -22.13 24.20 18.31
CA ASP A 365 -22.82 23.88 17.07
C ASP A 365 -23.70 25.07 16.66
N PRO A 366 -23.33 25.84 15.62
CA PRO A 366 -24.07 27.04 15.29
C PRO A 366 -25.34 26.73 14.48
N PHE A 367 -25.54 25.48 14.03
CA PHE A 367 -26.58 25.11 13.07
C PHE A 367 -27.70 24.30 13.69
N SER A 368 -27.39 23.28 14.51
CA SER A 368 -28.41 22.37 15.05
C SER A 368 -28.82 22.71 16.48
N ASN A 369 -27.89 23.20 17.31
CA ASN A 369 -28.19 23.63 18.67
C ASN A 369 -27.10 24.58 19.23
N PRO A 370 -27.28 25.91 19.14
CA PRO A 370 -26.31 26.91 19.62
C PRO A 370 -25.98 26.82 21.11
N SER A 371 -26.84 26.17 21.91
CA SER A 371 -26.62 25.95 23.34
C SER A 371 -25.77 24.70 23.63
N LYS A 372 -25.62 23.80 22.65
CA LYS A 372 -24.83 22.58 22.78
C LYS A 372 -23.37 22.91 22.48
N LYS A 373 -22.53 22.74 23.51
CA LYS A 373 -21.07 22.76 23.39
C LYS A 373 -20.58 21.34 23.19
N GLU A 374 -19.75 21.13 22.17
CA GLU A 374 -19.10 19.86 21.87
C GLU A 374 -17.59 20.03 21.97
N ASN A 375 -16.91 19.03 22.54
CA ASN A 375 -15.46 19.01 22.59
C ASN A 375 -14.94 18.23 21.39
N ILE A 376 -14.17 18.89 20.54
CA ILE A 376 -13.42 18.27 19.46
C ILE A 376 -12.02 17.98 19.98
N THR A 377 -11.63 16.70 19.96
CA THR A 377 -10.28 16.27 20.35
C THR A 377 -9.52 15.77 19.13
N TRP A 378 -8.23 16.07 19.05
CA TRP A 378 -7.34 15.49 18.05
C TRP A 378 -5.95 15.29 18.63
N VAL A 379 -5.15 14.44 18.00
CA VAL A 379 -3.80 14.15 18.45
C VAL A 379 -2.79 14.26 17.33
N LYS A 380 -1.57 14.66 17.69
CA LYS A 380 -0.42 14.68 16.78
C LYS A 380 0.85 14.25 17.50
N CYS A 381 1.55 13.28 16.95
CA CYS A 381 2.86 12.87 17.43
C CYS A 381 3.98 13.63 16.71
N TYR A 382 4.81 14.36 17.47
CA TYR A 382 5.92 15.12 16.92
C TYR A 382 7.15 14.27 16.56
N THR A 383 7.15 12.97 16.88
CA THR A 383 8.24 12.04 16.53
C THR A 383 7.97 11.27 15.24
N CYS A 384 6.80 10.66 15.09
CA CYS A 384 6.46 9.83 13.92
C CYS A 384 5.31 10.38 13.08
N ASP A 385 4.83 11.59 13.39
CA ASP A 385 3.73 12.27 12.71
C ASP A 385 2.35 11.60 12.85
N TYR A 386 2.21 10.55 13.66
CA TYR A 386 0.94 9.88 13.94
C TYR A 386 -0.17 10.88 14.34
N HIS A 387 -1.31 10.81 13.66
CA HIS A 387 -2.37 11.80 13.80
C HIS A 387 -3.78 11.18 13.69
N LEU A 388 -4.61 11.45 14.69
CA LEU A 388 -6.02 11.03 14.71
C LEU A 388 -6.93 12.17 15.15
N ARG A 389 -8.19 12.09 14.77
CA ARG A 389 -9.28 12.95 15.24
C ARG A 389 -10.30 12.15 16.05
N PHE A 390 -11.03 12.80 16.94
CA PHE A 390 -11.96 12.13 17.87
C PHE A 390 -13.04 11.28 17.16
N ASN A 391 -13.42 11.65 15.95
CA ASN A 391 -14.47 11.01 15.17
C ASN A 391 -14.12 9.57 14.74
N VAL A 392 -12.83 9.19 14.74
CA VAL A 392 -12.40 7.85 14.33
C VAL A 392 -12.32 6.82 15.47
N GLY A 393 -12.73 7.20 16.68
CA GLY A 393 -12.73 6.32 17.86
C GLY A 393 -11.33 6.06 18.45
N GLU A 394 -11.32 5.32 19.55
CA GLU A 394 -10.13 5.06 20.39
C GLU A 394 -9.28 3.88 19.91
N PRO A 395 -7.94 4.01 19.78
CA PRO A 395 -7.07 2.88 19.45
C PRO A 395 -7.14 1.72 20.45
N ILE A 396 -7.41 1.98 21.73
CA ILE A 396 -7.51 0.94 22.77
C ILE A 396 -8.70 -0.01 22.50
N VAL A 397 -9.80 0.49 21.90
CA VAL A 397 -10.97 -0.32 21.54
C VAL A 397 -10.61 -1.38 20.49
N PHE A 398 -9.61 -1.10 19.66
CA PHE A 398 -9.13 -2.01 18.63
C PHE A 398 -7.92 -2.85 19.07
N GLY A 399 -7.50 -2.75 20.33
CA GLY A 399 -6.31 -3.41 20.85
C GLY A 399 -5.00 -2.86 20.28
N LEU A 400 -5.01 -1.61 19.79
CA LEU A 400 -3.85 -0.95 19.15
C LEU A 400 -3.09 -0.02 20.09
N HIS A 401 -3.55 0.15 21.32
CA HIS A 401 -2.87 0.89 22.37
C HIS A 401 -3.27 0.38 23.75
N SER A 402 -2.49 0.71 24.77
CA SER A 402 -2.73 0.32 26.17
C SER A 402 -3.48 1.38 26.97
N GLU A 403 -3.57 2.60 26.47
CA GLU A 403 -4.13 3.75 27.19
C GLU A 403 -5.20 4.46 26.34
N LEU A 404 -6.13 5.13 27.03
CA LEU A 404 -7.09 6.04 26.38
C LEU A 404 -6.36 7.27 25.86
N ILE A 405 -6.63 7.65 24.62
CA ILE A 405 -6.02 8.82 23.98
C ILE A 405 -6.96 10.01 24.07
N PHE A 406 -8.21 9.85 23.66
CA PHE A 406 -9.24 10.86 23.82
C PHE A 406 -9.92 10.67 25.19
N GLU A 407 -10.33 11.79 25.78
CA GLU A 407 -11.15 11.76 26.99
C GLU A 407 -12.61 11.58 26.54
N THR A 408 -12.99 10.37 26.09
CA THR A 408 -14.40 10.07 25.84
C THR A 408 -15.14 9.94 27.17
N LYS A 409 -16.27 10.64 27.30
CA LYS A 409 -17.21 10.49 28.43
C LYS A 409 -17.88 9.13 28.43
#